data_AF-A0A6H1LC12-F1
#
_entry.id   AF-A0A6H1LC12-F1
#
_cell.length_a   1.000
_cell.length_b   1.000
_cell.length_c   1.000
_cell.angle_alpha   90.00
_cell.angle_beta   90.00
_cell.angle_gamma   90.00
#
_symmetry.space_group_name_H-M   'P 1'
#
loop_
_entity.id
_entity.type
_entity.pdbx_description
1 polymer ?
#
loop_
_entity_poly.entity_id
_entity_poly.type
_entity_poly.pdbx_seq_one_letter_code
_entity_poly.pdbx_strand_id
1 'polypeptide(L)'
;MFGRRKKGSAAEDAAGEAEQVVDSVDTEADEADRERVRLEPEPRPDGPWDDSEVRDPAEGRVDLGGLFVPGVDGMELRVEVAGDAIVAATVVLKDSAIQLQAFAAPKREGIWGEVREEIASGITQQGGVIDEVEGPLGWELRAQVPVQLPDGTGGFQVVRFVGVDGPRWFLRGVISGQGAVQPQAAGLLEQIFRDTVVVRGEGPMAPRDPIVLKLPNDAQMVPEGVQQEEQSGSRFSGGMGQLQRGPEITEVR
;
A
#
# COMPACT_ATOMS: atom_id res chain seq x y z
N MET A 1 -52.18 0.99 74.60
CA MET A 1 -52.63 -0.40 74.84
C MET A 1 -51.54 -1.32 74.28
N PHE A 2 -51.22 -2.40 75.00
CA PHE A 2 -50.21 -3.45 74.75
C PHE A 2 -49.54 -3.57 73.38
N GLY A 3 -48.21 -3.71 73.37
CA GLY A 3 -47.45 -4.29 72.26
C GLY A 3 -47.00 -5.73 72.56
N ARG A 4 -47.04 -6.60 71.54
CA ARG A 4 -46.35 -7.92 71.39
C ARG A 4 -46.49 -8.30 69.89
N ARG A 5 -45.48 -8.74 69.12
CA ARG A 5 -44.37 -9.72 69.26
C ARG A 5 -44.74 -11.07 68.60
N LYS A 6 -43.73 -11.66 67.92
CA LYS A 6 -43.58 -13.07 67.48
C LYS A 6 -44.26 -13.34 66.12
N LYS A 7 -43.58 -13.81 65.06
CA LYS A 7 -42.56 -14.89 64.83
C LYS A 7 -43.17 -16.30 64.77
N GLY A 8 -43.04 -16.92 63.60
CA GLY A 8 -43.23 -18.35 63.33
C GLY A 8 -44.69 -18.75 63.08
N SER A 9 -44.99 -19.88 62.43
CA SER A 9 -44.13 -20.83 61.69
C SER A 9 -45.02 -21.92 61.09
N ALA A 10 -44.75 -22.35 59.84
CA ALA A 10 -45.23 -23.64 59.26
C ALA A 10 -46.78 -23.80 59.14
N ALA A 11 -47.35 -24.72 58.34
CA ALA A 11 -46.85 -25.62 57.29
C ALA A 11 -48.03 -26.07 56.40
N GLU A 12 -47.73 -26.61 55.21
CA GLU A 12 -48.54 -27.56 54.39
C GLU A 12 -49.93 -27.06 53.90
N ASP A 13 -50.44 -27.34 52.70
CA ASP A 13 -50.08 -28.26 51.60
C ASP A 13 -50.69 -27.69 50.27
N ALA A 14 -50.44 -28.13 49.03
CA ALA A 14 -49.65 -29.23 48.46
C ALA A 14 -49.26 -28.95 46.98
N ALA A 15 -48.35 -29.77 46.43
CA ALA A 15 -48.19 -30.22 45.02
C ALA A 15 -48.17 -29.21 43.83
N GLY A 16 -47.06 -29.24 43.08
CA GLY A 16 -46.90 -28.56 41.78
C GLY A 16 -45.45 -28.51 41.28
N GLU A 17 -44.93 -29.65 40.81
CA GLU A 17 -43.69 -29.76 40.02
C GLU A 17 -43.75 -28.84 38.78
N ALA A 18 -42.70 -28.23 38.23
CA ALA A 18 -41.27 -28.13 38.54
C ALA A 18 -40.78 -26.76 37.97
N GLU A 19 -39.51 -26.33 37.94
CA GLU A 19 -38.20 -26.97 38.16
C GLU A 19 -37.29 -26.10 39.08
N GLN A 20 -35.98 -26.27 38.95
CA GLN A 20 -34.84 -25.68 39.64
C GLN A 20 -33.67 -25.67 38.62
N VAL A 21 -32.57 -24.92 38.69
CA VAL A 21 -31.99 -23.99 39.69
C VAL A 21 -30.85 -23.18 39.06
N VAL A 22 -30.55 -22.02 39.68
CA VAL A 22 -29.22 -21.36 39.91
C VAL A 22 -28.35 -20.94 38.69
N ASP A 23 -27.97 -19.67 38.58
CA ASP A 23 -26.83 -18.97 39.28
C ASP A 23 -25.48 -19.50 38.74
N SER A 24 -24.49 -18.66 38.39
CA SER A 24 -24.10 -17.42 39.05
C SER A 24 -23.36 -16.45 38.11
N VAL A 25 -23.12 -15.23 38.61
CA VAL A 25 -22.30 -14.16 38.03
C VAL A 25 -21.03 -14.61 37.29
N ASP A 26 -20.73 -13.90 36.20
CA ASP A 26 -19.37 -13.46 35.94
C ASP A 26 -19.38 -11.98 35.53
N THR A 27 -18.45 -11.19 36.05
CA THR A 27 -18.28 -9.76 35.73
C THR A 27 -16.80 -9.54 35.55
N GLU A 28 -16.31 -9.94 34.38
CA GLU A 28 -14.99 -9.58 33.90
C GLU A 28 -15.09 -8.65 32.69
N ALA A 29 -14.11 -7.76 32.60
CA ALA A 29 -14.09 -6.60 31.75
C ALA A 29 -14.10 -6.92 30.24
N ASP A 30 -14.99 -6.26 29.51
CA ASP A 30 -14.78 -5.89 28.10
C ASP A 30 -14.83 -4.37 28.00
N GLU A 31 -13.77 -3.71 28.48
CA GLU A 31 -13.46 -2.36 28.02
C GLU A 31 -12.90 -2.45 26.60
N ALA A 32 -13.43 -1.57 25.73
CA ALA A 32 -12.85 -1.22 24.42
C ALA A 32 -13.08 -2.14 23.20
N ASP A 33 -14.28 -2.72 23.05
CA ASP A 33 -14.87 -2.73 21.69
C ASP A 33 -15.58 -1.38 21.44
N ARG A 34 -14.77 -0.35 21.20
CA ARG A 34 -15.28 0.84 20.52
C ARG A 34 -15.57 0.40 19.10
N GLU A 35 -16.83 0.06 18.84
CA GLU A 35 -17.37 -0.20 17.50
C GLU A 35 -16.85 0.89 16.56
N ARG A 36 -15.78 0.58 15.82
CA ARG A 36 -15.18 1.48 14.85
C ARG A 36 -16.28 1.71 13.82
N VAL A 37 -16.84 2.93 13.82
CA VAL A 37 -17.95 3.29 12.96
C VAL A 37 -17.54 2.91 11.54
N ARG A 38 -18.27 1.97 10.95
CA ARG A 38 -17.94 1.40 9.64
C ARG A 38 -18.04 2.49 8.59
N LEU A 39 -16.92 3.14 8.32
CA LEU A 39 -16.78 4.06 7.20
C LEU A 39 -16.76 3.21 5.94
N GLU A 40 -17.87 3.23 5.21
CA GLU A 40 -17.91 2.76 3.83
C GLU A 40 -16.87 3.57 3.02
N PRO A 41 -16.16 2.95 2.05
CA PRO A 41 -15.19 3.68 1.23
C PRO A 41 -15.82 4.92 0.62
N GLU A 42 -15.13 6.06 0.68
CA GLU A 42 -15.65 7.31 0.12
C GLU A 42 -15.98 7.11 -1.37
N PRO A 43 -17.09 7.68 -1.87
CA PRO A 43 -17.49 7.48 -3.25
C PRO A 43 -16.41 8.01 -4.21
N ARG A 44 -16.01 7.18 -5.17
CA ARG A 44 -15.00 7.47 -6.21
C ARG A 44 -15.68 7.80 -7.55
N PRO A 45 -16.25 9.00 -7.76
CA PRO A 45 -16.90 9.34 -9.03
C PRO A 45 -15.92 9.45 -10.21
N ASP A 46 -14.67 9.84 -9.92
CA ASP A 46 -13.65 10.19 -10.92
C ASP A 46 -12.38 9.30 -10.82
N GLY A 47 -12.49 8.08 -10.30
CA GLY A 47 -11.35 7.17 -10.03
C GLY A 47 -10.59 7.48 -8.72
N PRO A 48 -9.50 6.74 -8.38
CA PRO A 48 -8.87 5.64 -9.12
C PRO A 48 -9.81 4.45 -9.31
N TRP A 49 -9.60 3.66 -10.37
CA TRP A 49 -10.55 2.65 -10.84
C TRP A 49 -10.17 1.24 -10.38
N ASP A 50 -11.16 0.38 -10.22
CA ASP A 50 -10.98 -1.07 -10.09
C ASP A 50 -10.94 -1.77 -11.45
N ASP A 51 -10.29 -2.94 -11.55
CA ASP A 51 -10.27 -3.72 -12.79
C ASP A 51 -11.67 -4.12 -13.28
N SER A 52 -12.64 -4.32 -12.37
CA SER A 52 -14.02 -4.63 -12.73
C SER A 52 -14.86 -3.42 -13.18
N GLU A 53 -14.36 -2.19 -12.99
CA GLU A 53 -15.03 -0.95 -13.38
C GLU A 53 -14.69 -0.50 -14.81
N VAL A 54 -13.59 -1.01 -15.39
CA VAL A 54 -13.05 -0.59 -16.68
C VAL A 54 -13.13 -1.71 -17.73
N ARG A 55 -13.58 -1.38 -18.94
CA ARG A 55 -13.73 -2.37 -20.04
C ARG A 55 -12.42 -2.78 -20.69
N ASP A 56 -11.49 -1.83 -20.82
CA ASP A 56 -10.12 -2.05 -21.29
C ASP A 56 -9.16 -1.29 -20.36
N PRO A 57 -8.55 -1.97 -19.37
CA PRO A 57 -7.58 -1.34 -18.48
C PRO A 57 -6.29 -0.92 -19.19
N ALA A 58 -5.94 -1.55 -20.31
CA ALA A 58 -4.65 -1.38 -21.01
C ALA A 58 -4.68 -0.24 -22.05
N GLU A 59 -5.85 0.19 -22.53
CA GLU A 59 -5.97 1.30 -23.48
C GLU A 59 -5.34 2.59 -22.93
N GLY A 60 -4.20 3.00 -23.51
CA GLY A 60 -3.45 4.19 -23.10
C GLY A 60 -2.70 4.06 -21.76
N ARG A 61 -2.58 2.86 -21.19
CA ARG A 61 -1.91 2.63 -19.90
C ARG A 61 -0.74 1.65 -20.00
N VAL A 62 0.22 1.82 -19.09
CA VAL A 62 1.32 0.88 -18.86
C VAL A 62 0.86 -0.21 -17.90
N ASP A 63 0.87 -1.46 -18.37
CA ASP A 63 0.56 -2.65 -17.59
C ASP A 63 1.71 -3.00 -16.64
N LEU A 64 1.49 -2.78 -15.33
CA LEU A 64 2.37 -3.22 -14.25
C LEU A 64 1.83 -4.45 -13.51
N GLY A 65 0.90 -5.20 -14.11
CA GLY A 65 0.30 -6.43 -13.58
C GLY A 65 -0.67 -6.24 -12.41
N GLY A 66 -0.26 -5.49 -11.38
CA GLY A 66 -1.09 -5.10 -10.23
C GLY A 66 -1.63 -3.66 -10.31
N LEU A 67 -1.14 -2.87 -11.26
CA LEU A 67 -1.56 -1.50 -11.56
C LEU A 67 -1.51 -1.28 -13.07
N PHE A 68 -2.47 -0.54 -13.61
CA PHE A 68 -2.33 0.11 -14.91
C PHE A 68 -2.17 1.61 -14.72
N VAL A 69 -1.01 2.14 -15.08
CA VAL A 69 -0.66 3.57 -14.90
C VAL A 69 -0.82 4.29 -16.24
N PRO A 70 -1.59 5.39 -16.33
CA PRO A 70 -1.81 6.10 -17.60
C PRO A 70 -0.52 6.67 -18.18
N GLY A 71 -0.32 6.49 -19.49
CA GLY A 71 0.84 6.99 -20.21
C GLY A 71 0.71 8.48 -20.57
N VAL A 72 1.60 9.32 -20.04
CA VAL A 72 1.65 10.76 -20.34
C VAL A 72 2.97 11.13 -21.03
N ASP A 73 2.88 11.96 -22.07
CA ASP A 73 4.05 12.40 -22.84
C ASP A 73 5.14 13.04 -21.95
N GLY A 74 6.35 12.50 -22.03
CA GLY A 74 7.51 12.96 -21.27
C GLY A 74 7.55 12.50 -19.81
N MET A 75 6.71 11.54 -19.40
CA MET A 75 6.86 10.85 -18.12
C MET A 75 8.01 9.84 -18.17
N GLU A 76 8.68 9.66 -17.03
CA GLU A 76 9.64 8.57 -16.79
C GLU A 76 9.07 7.65 -15.70
N LEU A 77 8.98 6.35 -15.99
CA LEU A 77 8.43 5.37 -15.06
C LEU A 77 9.57 4.60 -14.37
N ARG A 78 9.67 4.75 -13.06
CA ARG A 78 10.59 4.01 -12.19
C ARG A 78 9.81 2.99 -11.38
N VAL A 79 10.39 1.83 -11.12
CA VAL A 79 9.77 0.75 -10.34
C VAL A 79 10.57 0.48 -9.07
N GLU A 80 9.90 0.31 -7.94
CA GLU A 80 10.54 0.04 -6.65
C GLU A 80 10.41 -1.45 -6.29
N VAL A 81 11.56 -2.09 -6.04
CA VAL A 81 11.66 -3.53 -5.72
C VAL A 81 11.85 -3.70 -4.21
N ALA A 82 10.99 -4.49 -3.58
CA ALA A 82 11.11 -4.92 -2.19
C ALA A 82 11.30 -6.44 -2.14
N GLY A 83 12.52 -6.89 -1.83
CA GLY A 83 12.88 -8.31 -1.93
C GLY A 83 12.91 -8.76 -3.40
N ASP A 84 12.14 -9.80 -3.73
CA ASP A 84 12.02 -10.34 -5.09
C ASP A 84 10.79 -9.80 -5.86
N ALA A 85 10.04 -8.85 -5.29
CA ALA A 85 8.79 -8.34 -5.84
C ALA A 85 8.84 -6.82 -6.06
N ILE A 86 8.23 -6.34 -7.15
CA ILE A 86 7.99 -4.90 -7.35
C ILE A 86 6.75 -4.54 -6.53
N VAL A 87 6.81 -3.44 -5.77
CA VAL A 87 5.71 -3.04 -4.84
C VAL A 87 5.20 -1.63 -5.06
N ALA A 88 5.94 -0.76 -5.75
CA ALA A 88 5.51 0.59 -6.08
C ALA A 88 6.03 1.04 -7.44
N ALA A 89 5.37 2.03 -8.02
CA ALA A 89 5.69 2.63 -9.30
C ALA A 89 5.75 4.16 -9.17
N THR A 90 6.90 4.75 -9.47
CA THR A 90 7.13 6.18 -9.38
C THR A 90 7.14 6.80 -10.77
N VAL A 91 6.14 7.64 -11.06
CA VAL A 91 6.06 8.43 -12.28
C VAL A 91 6.73 9.78 -12.03
N VAL A 92 7.84 10.03 -12.73
CA VAL A 92 8.56 11.31 -12.70
C VAL A 92 8.15 12.12 -13.92
N LEU A 93 7.82 13.39 -13.72
CA LEU A 93 7.43 14.32 -14.78
C LEU A 93 8.04 15.70 -14.51
N LYS A 94 9.13 16.02 -15.23
CA LYS A 94 9.93 17.24 -15.04
C LYS A 94 10.39 17.35 -13.57
N ASP A 95 10.12 18.46 -12.89
CA ASP A 95 10.51 18.73 -11.50
C ASP A 95 9.53 18.17 -10.45
N SER A 96 8.68 17.20 -10.82
CA SER A 96 7.65 16.61 -9.94
C SER A 96 7.62 15.10 -10.09
N ALA A 97 7.25 14.38 -9.03
CA ALA A 97 7.07 12.93 -9.10
C ALA A 97 5.88 12.48 -8.24
N ILE A 98 5.19 11.42 -8.69
CA ILE A 98 4.17 10.71 -7.91
C ILE A 98 4.55 9.24 -7.79
N GLN A 99 4.69 8.77 -6.55
CA GLN A 99 4.84 7.34 -6.25
C GLN A 99 3.48 6.72 -5.99
N LEU A 100 3.11 5.75 -6.81
CA LEU A 100 1.88 4.96 -6.72
C LEU A 100 2.19 3.62 -6.05
N GLN A 101 1.48 3.31 -4.97
CA GLN A 101 1.62 2.06 -4.24
C GLN A 101 0.25 1.53 -3.86
N ALA A 102 -0.07 0.32 -4.30
CA ALA A 102 -1.36 -0.32 -4.01
C ALA A 102 -1.19 -1.38 -2.92
N PHE A 103 -2.20 -1.49 -2.05
CA PHE A 103 -2.25 -2.44 -0.95
C PHE A 103 -3.58 -3.20 -0.98
N ALA A 104 -3.58 -4.44 -0.51
CA ALA A 104 -4.80 -5.18 -0.27
C ALA A 104 -5.55 -4.60 0.96
N ALA A 105 -6.83 -4.28 0.80
CA ALA A 105 -7.68 -3.78 1.88
C ALA A 105 -8.76 -4.80 2.28
N PRO A 106 -9.39 -4.66 3.46
CA PRO A 106 -10.60 -5.39 3.83
C PRO A 106 -11.75 -5.14 2.84
N LYS A 107 -12.81 -5.96 2.92
CA LYS A 107 -14.02 -5.81 2.07
C LYS A 107 -14.98 -4.69 2.50
N ARG A 108 -14.78 -4.09 3.68
CA ARG A 108 -15.84 -3.36 4.43
C ARG A 108 -15.36 -2.10 5.16
N GLU A 109 -14.09 -1.77 5.05
CA GLU A 109 -13.45 -0.70 5.81
C GLU A 109 -12.29 -0.19 4.95
N GLY A 110 -12.24 1.13 4.76
CA GLY A 110 -11.11 1.80 4.13
C GLY A 110 -9.94 1.91 5.11
N ILE A 111 -8.72 1.65 4.65
CA ILE A 111 -7.53 1.73 5.50
C ILE A 111 -6.85 3.10 5.44
N TRP A 112 -7.30 4.02 4.54
CA TRP A 112 -6.65 5.31 4.38
C TRP A 112 -6.63 6.13 5.67
N GLY A 113 -7.75 6.19 6.41
CA GLY A 113 -7.84 6.95 7.67
C GLY A 113 -6.74 6.56 8.68
N GLU A 114 -6.61 5.26 8.96
CA GLU A 114 -5.59 4.73 9.87
C GLU A 114 -4.16 4.90 9.32
N VAL A 115 -3.95 4.61 8.02
CA VAL A 115 -2.63 4.76 7.37
C VAL A 115 -2.18 6.24 7.38
N ARG A 116 -3.12 7.18 7.23
CA ARG A 116 -2.86 8.62 7.28
C ARG A 116 -2.43 9.06 8.68
N GLU A 117 -3.10 8.58 9.74
CA GLU A 117 -2.70 8.82 11.13
C GLU A 117 -1.32 8.21 11.47
N GLU A 118 -1.04 6.99 10.98
CA GLU A 118 0.27 6.36 11.14
C GLU A 118 1.40 7.15 10.45
N ILE A 119 1.19 7.60 9.21
CA ILE A 119 2.16 8.44 8.48
C ILE A 119 2.34 9.78 9.18
N ALA A 120 1.25 10.41 9.62
CA ALA A 120 1.27 11.66 10.37
C ALA A 120 2.12 11.54 11.65
N SER A 121 1.90 10.48 12.43
CA SER A 121 2.70 10.17 13.63
C SER A 121 4.17 9.92 13.28
N GLY A 122 4.45 9.10 12.26
CA GLY A 122 5.81 8.75 11.84
C GLY A 122 6.64 9.96 11.38
N ILE A 123 6.03 10.90 10.66
CA ILE A 123 6.70 12.14 10.23
C ILE A 123 6.89 13.11 11.40
N THR A 124 5.89 13.24 12.27
CA THR A 124 5.99 14.09 13.47
C THR A 124 7.14 13.62 14.38
N GLN A 125 7.33 12.30 14.52
CA GLN A 125 8.46 11.71 15.25
C GLN A 125 9.83 12.01 14.61
N GLN A 126 9.90 12.19 13.29
CA GLN A 126 11.10 12.60 12.56
C GLN A 126 11.36 14.12 12.66
N GLY A 127 10.53 14.87 13.39
CA GLY A 127 10.63 16.33 13.48
C GLY A 127 10.06 17.08 12.28
N GLY A 128 9.28 16.39 11.43
CA GLY A 128 8.55 17.03 10.34
C GLY A 128 7.27 17.72 10.81
N VAL A 129 6.77 18.65 9.98
CA VAL A 129 5.48 19.32 10.18
C VAL A 129 4.44 18.68 9.28
N ILE A 130 3.24 18.46 9.78
CA ILE A 130 2.11 17.89 9.05
C ILE A 130 0.92 18.86 9.02
N ASP A 131 0.11 18.77 7.97
CA ASP A 131 -1.11 19.54 7.76
C ASP A 131 -2.12 18.67 7.00
N GLU A 132 -3.31 18.46 7.56
CA GLU A 132 -4.37 17.65 6.95
C GLU A 132 -5.32 18.56 6.17
N VAL A 133 -5.48 18.30 4.87
CA VAL A 133 -6.24 19.17 3.96
C VAL A 133 -7.13 18.32 3.07
N GLU A 134 -8.42 18.66 3.01
CA GLU A 134 -9.34 18.11 2.02
C GLU A 134 -9.01 18.69 0.64
N GLY A 135 -8.63 17.81 -0.30
CA GLY A 135 -8.22 18.15 -1.66
C GLY A 135 -9.09 17.50 -2.72
N PRO A 136 -8.72 17.64 -4.01
CA PRO A 136 -9.48 17.05 -5.12
C PRO A 136 -9.54 15.51 -5.11
N LEU A 137 -8.70 14.85 -4.30
CA LEU A 137 -8.63 13.40 -4.13
C LEU A 137 -9.19 12.94 -2.77
N GLY A 138 -9.98 13.77 -2.09
CA GLY A 138 -10.45 13.53 -0.73
C GLY A 138 -9.44 14.02 0.32
N TRP A 139 -9.36 13.34 1.46
CA TRP A 139 -8.44 13.73 2.54
C TRP A 139 -6.98 13.51 2.18
N GLU A 140 -6.17 14.57 2.23
CA GLU A 140 -4.73 14.52 1.98
C GLU A 140 -3.95 14.87 3.24
N LEU A 141 -2.72 14.34 3.33
CA LEU A 141 -1.75 14.72 4.36
C LEU A 141 -0.57 15.42 3.68
N ARG A 142 -0.44 16.72 3.91
CA ARG A 142 0.71 17.52 3.50
C ARG A 142 1.77 17.44 4.58
N ALA A 143 3.01 17.18 4.21
CA ALA A 143 4.08 17.05 5.17
C ALA A 143 5.36 17.74 4.70
N GLN A 144 6.09 18.31 5.66
CA GLN A 144 7.42 18.88 5.48
C GLN A 144 8.40 18.00 6.25
N VAL A 145 9.11 17.13 5.53
CA VAL A 145 10.07 16.20 6.13
C VAL A 145 11.45 16.87 6.15
N PRO A 146 12.15 16.93 7.29
CA PRO A 146 13.53 17.41 7.32
C PRO A 146 14.44 16.42 6.59
N VAL A 147 15.20 16.91 5.61
CA VAL A 147 16.13 16.12 4.81
C VAL A 147 17.53 16.73 4.86
N GLN A 148 18.56 15.89 4.95
CA GLN A 148 19.93 16.32 4.77
C GLN A 148 20.21 16.43 3.27
N LEU A 149 20.51 17.63 2.77
CA LEU A 149 20.93 17.81 1.39
C LEU A 149 22.37 17.29 1.18
N PRO A 150 22.77 16.95 -0.06
CA PRO A 150 24.12 16.47 -0.36
C PRO A 150 25.26 17.46 -0.05
N ASP A 151 24.95 18.74 0.14
CA ASP A 151 25.87 19.80 0.55
C ASP A 151 26.09 19.84 2.08
N GLY A 152 25.39 18.98 2.85
CA GLY A 152 25.40 18.96 4.31
C GLY A 152 24.42 19.94 4.95
N THR A 153 23.72 20.77 4.19
CA THR A 153 22.71 21.70 4.72
C THR A 153 21.44 20.93 5.11
N GLY A 154 20.81 21.34 6.21
CA GLY A 154 19.47 20.85 6.55
C GLY A 154 18.42 21.56 5.70
N GLY A 155 17.61 20.80 4.98
CA GLY A 155 16.49 21.29 4.18
C GLY A 155 15.16 20.69 4.61
N PHE A 156 14.08 21.16 4.00
CA PHE A 156 12.74 20.56 4.16
C PHE A 156 12.23 20.14 2.78
N GLN A 157 11.80 18.89 2.67
CA GLN A 157 11.13 18.37 1.49
C GLN A 157 9.63 18.37 1.74
N VAL A 158 8.88 19.11 0.91
CA VAL A 158 7.42 19.08 0.91
C VAL A 158 6.96 17.84 0.14
N VAL A 159 6.08 17.06 0.75
CA VAL A 159 5.41 15.91 0.16
C VAL A 159 3.91 15.96 0.45
N ARG A 160 3.09 15.46 -0.46
CA ARG A 160 1.65 15.25 -0.25
C ARG A 160 1.38 13.75 -0.32
N PHE A 161 0.81 13.19 0.74
CA PHE A 161 0.25 11.85 0.72
C PHE A 161 -1.23 11.94 0.41
N VAL A 162 -1.63 11.27 -0.66
CA VAL A 162 -3.02 11.08 -1.07
C VAL A 162 -3.33 9.59 -0.99
N GLY A 163 -4.58 9.24 -0.70
CA GLY A 163 -4.96 7.85 -0.52
C GLY A 163 -6.44 7.68 -0.83
N VAL A 164 -6.77 6.62 -1.56
CA VAL A 164 -8.15 6.30 -1.91
C VAL A 164 -8.40 4.81 -1.74
N ASP A 165 -9.46 4.49 -1.00
CA ASP A 165 -9.92 3.13 -0.76
C ASP A 165 -10.87 2.66 -1.86
N GLY A 166 -10.59 1.46 -2.39
CA GLY A 166 -11.38 0.79 -3.43
C GLY A 166 -11.90 -0.57 -2.98
N PRO A 167 -12.55 -1.33 -3.87
CA PRO A 167 -13.11 -2.64 -3.53
C PRO A 167 -12.01 -3.66 -3.22
N ARG A 168 -11.70 -3.82 -1.94
CA ARG A 168 -10.67 -4.75 -1.40
C ARG A 168 -9.23 -4.31 -1.68
N TRP A 169 -8.99 -3.07 -2.07
CA TRP A 169 -7.66 -2.49 -2.24
C TRP A 169 -7.64 -1.04 -1.76
N PHE A 170 -6.44 -0.52 -1.55
CA PHE A 170 -6.18 0.87 -1.21
C PHE A 170 -5.01 1.37 -2.07
N LEU A 171 -5.19 2.49 -2.76
CA LEU A 171 -4.14 3.13 -3.56
C LEU A 171 -3.59 4.34 -2.81
N ARG A 172 -2.29 4.34 -2.57
CA ARG A 172 -1.53 5.44 -2.00
C ARG A 172 -0.76 6.16 -3.10
N GLY A 173 -0.85 7.49 -3.11
CA GLY A 173 -0.03 8.39 -3.91
C GLY A 173 0.89 9.21 -3.01
N VAL A 174 2.17 9.28 -3.34
CA VAL A 174 3.12 10.21 -2.70
C VAL A 174 3.61 11.21 -3.74
N ILE A 175 3.08 12.42 -3.70
CA ILE A 175 3.47 13.51 -4.59
C ILE A 175 4.63 14.27 -3.97
N SER A 176 5.68 14.52 -4.75
CA SER A 176 6.91 15.21 -4.34
C SER A 176 7.40 16.17 -5.43
N GLY A 177 8.34 17.05 -5.06
CA GLY A 177 8.85 18.10 -5.94
C GLY A 177 7.84 19.23 -6.15
N GLN A 178 7.84 19.87 -7.32
CA GLN A 178 6.96 21.01 -7.60
C GLN A 178 5.47 20.66 -7.54
N GLY A 179 5.08 19.42 -7.86
CA GLY A 179 3.71 18.91 -7.71
C GLY A 179 3.19 18.88 -6.26
N ALA A 180 4.08 18.92 -5.26
CA ALA A 180 3.66 19.02 -3.86
C ALA A 180 3.30 20.46 -3.44
N VAL A 181 3.67 21.47 -4.24
CA VAL A 181 3.56 22.90 -3.90
C VAL A 181 2.73 23.69 -4.93
N GLN A 182 2.86 23.39 -6.22
CA GLN A 182 2.19 24.10 -7.32
C GLN A 182 0.92 23.35 -7.76
N PRO A 183 -0.29 23.96 -7.66
CA PRO A 183 -1.53 23.32 -8.08
C PRO A 183 -1.57 22.91 -9.56
N GLN A 184 -0.86 23.62 -10.44
CA GLN A 184 -0.81 23.33 -11.87
C GLN A 184 -0.01 22.06 -12.18
N ALA A 185 1.12 21.85 -11.48
CA ALA A 185 1.90 20.63 -11.59
C ALA A 185 1.19 19.46 -10.90
N ALA A 186 0.52 19.75 -9.77
CA ALA A 186 -0.30 18.79 -9.05
C ALA A 186 -1.45 18.24 -9.91
N GLY A 187 -2.21 19.08 -10.61
CA GLY A 187 -3.41 18.65 -11.33
C GLY A 187 -3.16 17.54 -12.37
N LEU A 188 -1.99 17.51 -13.00
CA LEU A 188 -1.62 16.43 -13.93
C LEU A 188 -1.23 15.13 -13.21
N LEU A 189 -0.58 15.22 -12.04
CA LEU A 189 -0.28 14.05 -11.19
C LEU A 189 -1.55 13.49 -10.51
N GLU A 190 -2.46 14.38 -10.10
CA GLU A 190 -3.79 14.04 -9.57
C GLU A 190 -4.64 13.36 -10.64
N GLN A 191 -4.53 13.80 -11.90
CA GLN A 191 -5.16 13.14 -13.04
C GLN A 191 -4.54 11.75 -13.30
N ILE A 192 -3.21 11.60 -13.29
CA ILE A 192 -2.54 10.29 -13.38
C ILE A 192 -3.01 9.35 -12.26
N PHE A 193 -3.15 9.86 -11.04
CA PHE A 193 -3.64 9.10 -9.89
C PHE A 193 -5.09 8.62 -10.11
N ARG A 194 -6.01 9.51 -10.50
CA ARG A 194 -7.40 9.19 -10.84
C ARG A 194 -7.56 8.22 -12.00
N ASP A 195 -6.75 8.39 -13.05
CA ASP A 195 -6.81 7.56 -14.24
C ASP A 195 -6.09 6.21 -14.05
N THR A 196 -5.44 5.96 -12.89
CA THR A 196 -4.85 4.66 -12.55
C THR A 196 -5.93 3.60 -12.30
N VAL A 197 -5.74 2.39 -12.82
CA VAL A 197 -6.56 1.21 -12.48
C VAL A 197 -5.76 0.32 -11.53
N VAL A 198 -6.39 -0.14 -10.46
CA VAL A 198 -5.82 -1.11 -9.52
C VAL A 198 -6.30 -2.51 -9.84
N VAL A 199 -5.36 -3.45 -9.95
CA VAL A 199 -5.63 -4.86 -10.19
C VAL A 199 -5.09 -5.65 -9.00
N ARG A 200 -5.94 -5.87 -8.00
CA ARG A 200 -5.57 -6.75 -6.88
C ARG A 200 -5.30 -8.18 -7.34
N GLY A 201 -6.05 -8.64 -8.34
CA GLY A 201 -6.10 -10.04 -8.74
C GLY A 201 -6.81 -10.94 -7.69
N GLU A 202 -6.98 -12.20 -8.04
CA GLU A 202 -7.77 -13.16 -7.23
C GLU A 202 -6.98 -13.84 -6.09
N GLY A 203 -5.68 -13.55 -5.97
CA GLY A 203 -4.80 -14.18 -4.99
C GLY A 203 -5.20 -13.93 -3.53
N PRO A 204 -4.91 -14.89 -2.62
CA PRO A 204 -4.99 -14.62 -1.19
C PRO A 204 -3.93 -13.58 -0.81
N MET A 205 -4.37 -12.46 -0.26
CA MET A 205 -3.51 -11.39 0.26
C MET A 205 -4.09 -10.92 1.59
N ALA A 206 -3.22 -10.71 2.58
CA ALA A 206 -3.63 -10.16 3.86
C ALA A 206 -4.03 -8.68 3.71
N PRO A 207 -4.88 -8.13 4.60
CA PRO A 207 -5.04 -6.67 4.69
C PRO A 207 -3.68 -6.00 4.95
N ARG A 208 -3.46 -4.84 4.33
CA ARG A 208 -2.23 -4.02 4.37
C ARG A 208 -1.00 -4.64 3.67
N ASP A 209 -1.15 -5.77 2.99
CA ASP A 209 -0.12 -6.40 2.16
C ASP A 209 0.02 -5.64 0.82
N PRO A 210 1.23 -5.24 0.36
CA PRO A 210 1.39 -4.55 -0.91
C PRO A 210 1.03 -5.45 -2.10
N ILE A 211 0.31 -4.89 -3.07
CA ILE A 211 -0.05 -5.59 -4.31
C ILE A 211 1.19 -5.66 -5.20
N VAL A 212 1.63 -6.88 -5.49
CA VAL A 212 2.84 -7.13 -6.29
C VAL A 212 2.64 -6.69 -7.74
N LEU A 213 3.53 -5.82 -8.20
CA LEU A 213 3.62 -5.36 -9.57
C LEU A 213 4.58 -6.24 -10.39
N LYS A 214 4.49 -6.12 -11.71
CA LYS A 214 5.31 -6.80 -12.71
C LYS A 214 5.88 -5.75 -13.66
N LEU A 215 7.06 -6.01 -14.22
CA LEU A 215 7.57 -5.19 -15.32
C LEU A 215 6.75 -5.48 -16.59
N PRO A 216 6.37 -4.45 -17.37
CA PRO A 216 5.80 -4.63 -18.70
C PRO A 216 6.79 -5.38 -19.60
N ASN A 217 6.29 -6.20 -20.53
CA ASN A 217 7.15 -6.88 -21.51
C ASN A 217 7.88 -5.90 -22.45
N ASP A 218 7.34 -4.69 -22.63
CA ASP A 218 7.95 -3.60 -23.42
C ASP A 218 8.83 -2.65 -22.58
N ALA A 219 8.97 -2.87 -21.27
CA ALA A 219 9.85 -2.06 -20.45
C ALA A 219 11.32 -2.41 -20.71
N GLN A 220 12.01 -1.55 -21.46
CA GLN A 220 13.48 -1.52 -21.43
C GLN A 220 13.92 -1.17 -20.01
N MET A 221 14.35 -2.17 -19.25
CA MET A 221 15.15 -1.95 -18.06
C MET A 221 16.39 -1.15 -18.48
N VAL A 222 16.46 0.11 -18.05
CA VAL A 222 17.72 0.84 -17.92
C VAL A 222 18.23 0.59 -16.50
N PRO A 223 19.19 -0.33 -16.28
CA PRO A 223 19.79 -0.50 -14.97
C PRO A 223 20.65 0.73 -14.71
N GLU A 224 20.38 1.48 -13.65
CA GLU A 224 21.36 2.43 -13.13
C GLU A 224 22.61 1.64 -12.69
N GLY A 225 23.69 1.74 -13.47
CA GLY A 225 25.02 1.35 -13.03
C GLY A 225 25.48 -0.08 -13.31
N VAL A 226 25.43 -0.54 -14.57
CA VAL A 226 26.52 -1.40 -15.09
C VAL A 226 27.14 -0.81 -16.34
N GLN A 227 28.36 -0.27 -16.19
CA GLN A 227 29.23 -0.03 -17.34
C GLN A 227 29.63 -1.40 -17.89
N GLN A 228 28.96 -1.85 -18.95
CA GLN A 228 29.47 -2.98 -19.74
C GLN A 228 30.71 -2.50 -20.48
N GLU A 229 31.88 -2.90 -19.98
CA GLU A 229 33.14 -2.78 -20.71
C GLU A 229 33.01 -3.46 -22.08
N GLU A 230 33.64 -2.83 -23.07
CA GLU A 230 33.29 -2.99 -24.47
C GLU A 230 33.58 -4.40 -25.02
N GLN A 231 32.59 -5.02 -25.66
CA GLN A 231 32.82 -6.19 -26.53
C GLN A 231 33.56 -5.79 -27.81
N SER A 232 34.87 -5.55 -27.70
CA SER A 232 35.76 -5.34 -28.85
C SER A 232 36.53 -6.64 -29.13
N GLY A 233 36.14 -7.39 -30.17
CA GLY A 233 36.82 -8.68 -30.43
C GLY A 233 36.39 -9.54 -31.62
N SER A 234 35.41 -9.16 -32.44
CA SER A 234 35.06 -9.97 -33.62
C SER A 234 36.01 -9.72 -34.80
N ARG A 235 37.14 -10.43 -34.86
CA ARG A 235 37.85 -10.86 -36.11
C ARG A 235 38.66 -12.15 -35.84
N PHE A 236 38.55 -13.12 -36.74
CA PHE A 236 39.28 -14.42 -36.76
C PHE A 236 38.92 -15.47 -35.70
N SER A 237 37.99 -16.36 -36.04
CA SER A 237 38.25 -17.82 -35.96
C SER A 237 37.31 -18.57 -36.91
N GLY A 238 37.84 -18.99 -38.06
CA GLY A 238 37.24 -20.03 -38.88
C GLY A 238 38.08 -21.29 -38.77
N GLY A 239 37.45 -22.46 -38.65
CA GLY A 239 38.16 -23.74 -38.68
C GLY A 239 37.50 -24.83 -37.84
N MET A 240 36.94 -25.83 -38.51
CA MET A 240 36.80 -27.16 -37.91
C MET A 240 38.19 -27.72 -37.61
N GLY A 241 38.43 -28.27 -36.42
CA GLY A 241 39.69 -28.99 -36.18
C GLY A 241 39.99 -29.43 -34.75
N GLN A 242 39.91 -30.75 -34.54
CA GLN A 242 40.78 -31.53 -33.65
C GLN A 242 40.65 -31.31 -32.13
N LEU A 243 39.81 -32.16 -31.53
CA LEU A 243 39.98 -32.62 -30.15
C LEU A 243 41.33 -33.34 -30.01
N GLN A 244 42.20 -32.91 -29.10
CA GLN A 244 43.33 -33.69 -28.61
C GLN A 244 43.31 -33.69 -27.08
N ARG A 245 43.06 -34.86 -26.47
CA ARG A 245 43.22 -35.05 -25.02
C ARG A 245 44.71 -35.06 -24.69
N GLY A 246 45.10 -34.35 -23.63
CA GLY A 246 46.43 -34.49 -23.02
C GLY A 246 46.60 -35.89 -22.39
N PRO A 247 47.85 -36.38 -22.24
CA PRO A 247 48.13 -37.71 -21.71
C PRO A 247 47.81 -37.82 -20.21
N GLU A 248 47.20 -38.94 -19.83
CA GLU A 248 46.95 -39.30 -18.43
C GLU A 248 48.27 -39.65 -17.72
N ILE A 249 48.52 -39.08 -16.55
CA ILE A 249 49.68 -39.43 -15.71
C ILE A 249 49.20 -40.36 -14.59
N THR A 250 49.47 -41.65 -14.75
CA THR A 250 49.28 -42.64 -13.68
C THR A 250 50.53 -42.67 -12.80
N GLU A 251 50.41 -42.28 -11.54
CA GLU A 251 51.46 -42.53 -10.53
C GLU A 251 51.04 -43.68 -9.62
N VAL A 252 51.90 -44.70 -9.54
CA VAL A 252 51.69 -45.93 -8.75
C VAL A 252 52.54 -45.86 -7.49
N ARG A 253 52.01 -46.33 -6.36
CA ARG A 253 52.76 -46.58 -5.13
C ARG A 253 52.42 -47.96 -4.57
#